data_AF-A0A8G1VI96-F1
#
_entry.id   AF-A0A8G1VI96-F1
#
_cell.length_a   1.000
_cell.length_b   1.000
_cell.length_c   1.000
_cell.angle_alpha   90.00
_cell.angle_beta   90.00
_cell.angle_gamma   90.00
#
_symmetry.space_group_name_H-M   'P 1'
#
loop_
_entity.id
_entity.type
_entity.pdbx_description
1 polymer ?
#
loop_
_entity_poly.entity_id
_entity_poly.type
_entity_poly.pdbx_seq_one_letter_code
_entity_poly.pdbx_strand_id
1 'polypeptide(L)' 'MAQDYKFEGWMGLDKDSADGKMVWQEFEPKPWEETDVDIKITHCGICGSDLHTLRSGWVSHPSPCLIL' A
#
# COMPACT_ATOMS: atom_id res chain seq x y z
N MET A 1 -9.67 -17.63 11.98
CA MET A 1 -10.89 -17.47 11.16
C MET A 1 -10.43 -17.04 9.78
N ALA A 2 -10.70 -17.81 8.72
CA ALA A 2 -10.33 -17.37 7.37
C ALA A 2 -11.29 -16.25 6.97
N GLN A 3 -10.75 -15.05 6.76
CA GLN A 3 -11.51 -13.90 6.29
C GLN A 3 -11.87 -14.11 4.81
N ASP A 4 -13.14 -13.96 4.45
CA ASP A 4 -13.68 -14.18 3.09
C ASP A 4 -13.53 -12.93 2.20
N TYR A 5 -12.44 -12.18 2.37
CA TYR A 5 -12.15 -10.98 1.58
C TYR A 5 -10.67 -10.88 1.24
N LYS A 6 -10.41 -10.23 0.10
CA LYS A 6 -9.08 -9.99 -0.43
C LYS A 6 -8.63 -8.58 -0.07
N PHE A 7 -7.33 -8.43 0.16
CA PHE A 7 -6.71 -7.13 0.29
C PHE A 7 -6.18 -6.73 -1.09
N GLU A 8 -6.68 -5.62 -1.62
CA GLU A 8 -6.36 -5.14 -2.96
C GLU A 8 -6.24 -3.62 -2.97
N GLY A 9 -5.34 -3.11 -3.82
CA GLY A 9 -5.06 -1.68 -3.89
C GLY A 9 -3.99 -1.33 -4.93
N TRP A 10 -3.74 -0.04 -5.11
CA TRP A 10 -2.70 0.47 -6.00
C TRP A 10 -1.32 0.29 -5.36
N MET A 11 -0.48 -0.56 -5.95
CA MET A 11 0.88 -0.80 -5.50
C MET A 11 1.90 -0.08 -6.38
N GLY A 12 2.87 0.57 -5.74
CA GLY A 12 4.09 1.07 -6.37
C GLY A 12 5.17 -0.02 -6.43
N LEU A 13 5.49 -0.48 -7.63
CA LEU A 13 6.45 -1.57 -7.88
C LEU A 13 7.89 -1.07 -8.07
N ASP A 14 8.03 0.20 -8.42
CA ASP A 14 9.30 0.87 -8.61
C ASP A 14 9.14 2.39 -8.40
N LYS A 15 10.23 3.15 -8.58
CA LYS A 15 10.25 4.60 -8.36
C LYS A 15 9.42 5.39 -9.36
N ASP A 16 9.17 4.83 -10.55
CA ASP A 16 8.37 5.47 -11.59
C ASP A 16 6.87 5.41 -11.28
N SER A 17 6.48 4.65 -10.24
CA SER A 17 5.10 4.59 -9.74
C SER A 17 4.55 5.98 -9.37
N ALA A 18 5.43 6.90 -8.94
CA ALA A 18 5.07 8.29 -8.64
C ALA A 18 4.59 9.09 -9.86
N ASP A 19 4.88 8.62 -11.08
CA ASP A 19 4.46 9.24 -12.34
C ASP A 19 3.19 8.58 -12.91
N GLY A 20 2.36 8.02 -12.03
CA GLY A 20 1.08 7.40 -12.40
C GLY A 20 1.18 5.96 -12.89
N LYS A 21 2.30 5.27 -12.61
CA LYS A 21 2.52 3.86 -13.01
C LYS A 21 2.18 2.85 -11.91
N MET A 22 1.38 3.24 -10.92
CA MET A 22 0.90 2.30 -9.90
C MET A 22 0.05 1.19 -10.53
N VAL A 23 0.09 0.00 -9.95
CA VAL A 23 -0.62 -1.18 -10.46
C VAL A 23 -1.63 -1.66 -9.43
N TRP A 24 -2.89 -1.85 -9.84
CA TRP A 24 -3.91 -2.47 -8.98
C TRP A 24 -3.65 -3.97 -8.88
N GLN A 25 -3.45 -4.48 -7.66
CA GLN A 25 -3.21 -5.89 -7.42
C GLN A 25 -3.61 -6.33 -6.00
N GLU A 26 -3.79 -7.63 -5.83
CA GLU A 26 -3.99 -8.29 -4.55
C GLU A 26 -2.66 -8.35 -3.76
N PHE A 27 -2.71 -8.17 -2.45
CA PHE A 27 -1.59 -8.37 -1.53
C PHE A 27 -1.97 -9.23 -0.35
N GLU A 28 -0.96 -9.86 0.25
CA GLU A 28 -1.10 -10.53 1.53
C GLU A 28 -0.97 -9.50 2.66
N PRO A 29 -1.97 -9.38 3.55
CA PRO A 29 -1.86 -8.52 4.72
C PRO A 29 -0.86 -9.11 5.71
N LYS A 30 -0.53 -8.34 6.76
CA LYS A 30 0.24 -8.91 7.88
C LYS A 30 -0.53 -10.09 8.52
N PRO A 31 0.17 -11.06 9.14
CA PRO A 31 -0.49 -12.08 9.95
C PRO A 31 -1.35 -11.45 11.06
N TRP A 32 -2.55 -11.99 11.26
CA TRP A 32 -3.49 -11.53 12.27
C TRP A 32 -2.97 -11.76 13.69
N GLU A 33 -3.09 -10.73 14.54
CA GLU A 33 -2.84 -10.74 15.96
C GLU A 33 -4.10 -10.26 16.71
N GLU A 34 -4.30 -10.72 17.96
CA GLU A 34 -5.51 -10.39 18.74
C GLU A 34 -5.68 -8.89 19.05
N THR A 35 -4.64 -8.10 18.85
CA THR A 35 -4.65 -6.64 19.00
C THR A 35 -5.00 -5.89 17.72
N ASP A 36 -5.24 -6.60 16.62
CA ASP A 36 -5.49 -6.00 15.32
C ASP A 36 -6.95 -5.61 15.10
N VAL A 37 -7.15 -4.68 14.18
CA VAL A 37 -8.46 -4.27 13.68
C VAL A 37 -8.38 -4.18 12.16
N ASP A 38 -9.27 -4.89 11.48
CA ASP A 38 -9.42 -4.76 10.03
C ASP A 38 -10.41 -3.65 9.69
N ILE A 39 -9.98 -2.73 8.83
CA ILE A 39 -10.74 -1.55 8.43
C ILE A 39 -10.99 -1.59 6.93
N LYS A 40 -12.26 -1.58 6.54
CA LYS A 40 -12.63 -1.38 5.14
C LYS A 40 -12.52 0.11 4.79
N ILE A 41 -11.48 0.46 4.04
CA ILE A 41 -11.22 1.83 3.60
C ILE A 41 -12.26 2.23 2.54
N THR A 42 -12.89 3.38 2.73
CA THR A 42 -13.83 3.96 1.74
C THR A 42 -13.21 5.13 0.98
N HIS A 43 -12.34 5.88 1.63
CA HIS A 43 -11.65 7.05 1.10
C HIS A 43 -10.28 7.14 1.78
N CYS A 44 -9.24 7.48 1.02
CA CYS A 44 -7.94 7.85 1.54
C CYS A 44 -7.52 9.19 0.94
N GLY A 45 -6.79 10.00 1.73
CA GLY A 45 -6.22 11.25 1.28
C GLY A 45 -4.75 11.06 0.93
N ILE A 46 -4.32 11.61 -0.19
CA ILE A 46 -2.90 11.59 -0.59
C ILE A 46 -2.16 12.71 0.15
N CYS A 47 -1.13 12.33 0.90
CA CYS A 47 -0.22 13.23 1.60
C CYS A 47 1.10 13.38 0.84
N GLY A 48 1.84 14.47 1.09
CA GLY A 48 3.18 14.66 0.51
C GLY A 48 4.16 13.53 0.85
N SER A 49 4.00 12.88 2.03
CA SER A 49 4.80 11.72 2.45
C SER A 49 4.69 10.54 1.48
N ASP A 50 3.56 10.38 0.82
CA ASP A 50 3.31 9.28 -0.10
C ASP A 50 4.16 9.44 -1.35
N LEU A 51 4.20 10.66 -1.90
CA LEU A 51 5.06 11.00 -3.03
C LEU A 51 6.55 10.88 -2.68
N HIS A 52 6.94 11.30 -1.48
CA HIS A 52 8.32 11.11 -0.99
C HIS A 52 8.68 9.62 -0.89
N THR A 53 7.75 8.78 -0.46
CA THR A 53 7.94 7.32 -0.34
C THR A 53 8.05 6.66 -1.71
N LEU A 54 7.09 6.91 -2.60
CA LEU A 54 7.06 6.34 -3.96
C LEU A 54 8.34 6.65 -4.74
N ARG A 55 8.89 7.87 -4.59
CA ARG A 55 10.13 8.29 -5.27
C ARG A 55 11.40 7.78 -4.60
N SER A 56 11.31 7.11 -3.45
CA SER A 56 12.44 6.82 -2.56
C SER A 56 13.24 8.08 -2.20
N GLY A 57 12.56 9.20 -1.93
CA GLY A 57 13.17 10.51 -1.74
C GLY A 57 13.80 10.75 -0.36
N TRP A 58 13.49 9.91 0.64
CA TRP A 58 14.09 9.99 1.98
C TRP A 58 15.16 8.91 2.20
N VAL A 59 14.82 7.64 1.90
CA VAL A 59 15.72 6.47 1.92
C VAL A 59 15.26 5.53 0.78
N SER A 60 16.15 4.67 0.30
CA SER A 60 15.76 3.58 -0.60
C SER A 60 14.68 2.72 0.06
N HIS A 61 13.44 2.78 -0.45
CA HIS A 61 12.34 2.01 0.09
C HIS A 61 12.25 0.67 -0.68
N PRO A 62 12.05 -0.47 0.00
CA PRO A 62 11.87 -1.75 -0.67
C PRO A 62 10.53 -1.76 -1.42
N SER A 63 10.56 -2.09 -2.71
CA SER A 63 9.35 -2.35 -3.50
C SER A 63 8.95 -3.84 -3.35
N PRO A 64 7.66 -4.19 -3.33
CA PRO A 64 6.48 -3.34 -3.56
C PRO A 64 6.05 -2.53 -2.34
N CYS A 65 5.50 -1.33 -2.58
CA CYS A 65 4.91 -0.49 -1.54
C CYS A 65 3.45 -0.18 -1.87
N LEU A 66 2.57 -0.31 -0.88
CA LEU A 66 1.18 0.12 -0.96
C LEU A 66 1.09 1.54 -0.41
N ILE A 67 0.57 2.45 -1.22
CA ILE A 67 0.13 3.77 -0.75
C ILE A 67 -1.39 3.72 -0.81
N LEU A 68 -2.02 3.78 0.36
CA LEU A 68 -3.47 3.71 0.51
C LEU A 68 -4.15 4.97 -0.02
#